data_AF-K2CT68-F1
#
_entry.id   AF-K2CT68-F1
#
_cell.length_a   1.000
_cell.length_b   1.000
_cell.length_c   1.000
_cell.angle_alpha   90.00
_cell.angle_beta   90.00
_cell.angle_gamma   90.00
#
_symmetry.space_group_name_H-M   'P 1'
#
loop_
_entity.id
_entity.type
_entity.pdbx_description
1 polymer ?
#
loop_
_entity_poly.entity_id
_entity_poly.type
_entity_poly.pdbx_seq_one_letter_code
_entity_poly.pdbx_strand_id
1 'polypeptide(L)'
;MTATNIPKYIDIETLAKENEVDGLHEALRDPLDAMHRISAIHALLRCNNEGSPEMLARAVLHDPDENVQQQAYQALYEMIGDEKAEALLEKIGALIMDGEEQWLLVPDYFDEYQHSLENIKQDVSPFGINKADQIRGLINLFTGERIPQKRVAIINTLAQSNDFNVNDAIARVGLFDADKQVREHAKSILETRLGENLDDFLEHVYNTASPFITDPEDESDEDVMEEINTIERDDNFSTRINKQEPVVSEGSVINPFVIMAGLVILAIVFFLILR
;
A
#
# COMPACT_ATOMS: atom_id res chain seq x y z
N MET A 1 23.14 -18.61 -33.76
CA MET A 1 23.37 -18.87 -32.32
C MET A 1 23.88 -17.58 -31.73
N THR A 2 22.97 -16.66 -31.41
CA THR A 2 23.29 -15.46 -30.64
C THR A 2 23.43 -15.91 -29.19
N ALA A 3 24.58 -15.65 -28.58
CA ALA A 3 24.77 -15.89 -27.17
C ALA A 3 23.70 -15.10 -26.41
N THR A 4 22.81 -15.79 -25.71
CA THR A 4 21.96 -15.19 -24.69
C THR A 4 22.89 -14.64 -23.62
N ASN A 5 23.16 -13.35 -23.68
CA ASN A 5 23.86 -12.62 -22.64
C ASN A 5 22.87 -12.50 -21.47
N ILE A 6 22.69 -13.59 -20.73
CA ILE A 6 21.98 -13.56 -19.45
C ILE A 6 22.79 -12.59 -18.58
N PRO A 7 22.17 -11.53 -18.03
CA PRO A 7 22.85 -10.63 -17.11
C PRO A 7 23.54 -11.48 -16.04
N LYS A 8 24.86 -11.34 -15.92
CA LYS A 8 25.54 -11.95 -14.77
C LYS A 8 24.99 -11.26 -13.54
N TYR A 9 24.45 -12.06 -12.62
CA TYR A 9 24.13 -11.59 -11.28
C TYR A 9 25.36 -10.88 -10.72
N ILE A 10 25.18 -9.62 -10.38
CA ILE A 10 26.21 -8.84 -9.70
C ILE A 10 26.25 -9.36 -8.27
N ASP A 11 27.43 -9.65 -7.76
CA ASP A 11 27.59 -10.17 -6.40
C ASP A 11 27.49 -9.02 -5.39
N ILE A 12 26.34 -8.92 -4.71
CA ILE A 12 26.05 -7.90 -3.70
C ILE A 12 27.14 -7.82 -2.63
N GLU A 13 27.66 -8.96 -2.17
CA GLU A 13 28.67 -8.96 -1.10
C GLU A 13 30.01 -8.43 -1.58
N THR A 14 30.35 -8.68 -2.85
CA THR A 14 31.53 -8.06 -3.48
C THR A 14 31.35 -6.55 -3.57
N LEU A 15 30.21 -6.07 -4.09
CA LEU A 15 29.91 -4.64 -4.17
C LEU A 15 29.97 -3.95 -2.80
N ALA A 16 29.36 -4.57 -1.77
CA ALA A 16 29.35 -4.03 -0.41
C ALA A 16 30.76 -3.95 0.17
N LYS A 17 31.57 -5.00 -0.04
CA LYS A 17 32.96 -5.04 0.44
C LYS A 17 33.85 -4.00 -0.24
N GLU A 18 33.60 -3.73 -1.52
CA GLU A 18 34.33 -2.75 -2.33
C GLU A 18 33.75 -1.34 -2.18
N ASN A 19 32.64 -1.20 -1.44
CA ASN A 19 31.89 0.05 -1.26
C ASN A 19 31.46 0.68 -2.59
N GLU A 20 31.09 -0.17 -3.56
CA GLU A 20 30.56 0.22 -4.87
C GLU A 20 29.06 0.52 -4.77
N VAL A 21 28.74 1.70 -4.25
CA VAL A 21 27.37 2.15 -3.97
C VAL A 21 26.51 2.21 -5.24
N ASP A 22 27.06 2.70 -6.36
CA ASP A 22 26.34 2.77 -7.63
C ASP A 22 25.89 1.37 -8.10
N GLY A 23 26.75 0.36 -7.95
CA GLY A 23 26.40 -1.03 -8.27
C GLY A 23 25.30 -1.59 -7.35
N LEU A 24 25.27 -1.18 -6.07
CA LEU A 24 24.20 -1.53 -5.15
C LEU A 24 22.88 -0.82 -5.50
N HIS A 25 22.93 0.43 -5.97
CA HIS A 25 21.76 1.15 -6.48
C HIS A 25 21.21 0.50 -7.75
N GLU A 26 22.06 0.00 -8.64
CA GLU A 26 21.63 -0.79 -9.80
C GLU A 26 20.97 -2.11 -9.37
N ALA A 27 21.58 -2.82 -8.41
CA ALA A 27 21.04 -4.09 -7.92
C ALA A 27 19.71 -3.92 -7.16
N LEU A 28 19.51 -2.79 -6.48
CA LEU A 28 18.22 -2.40 -5.88
C LEU A 28 17.11 -2.24 -6.94
N ARG A 29 17.45 -2.11 -8.22
CA ARG A 29 16.52 -1.95 -9.33
C ARG A 29 16.48 -3.18 -10.25
N ASP A 30 16.96 -4.33 -9.77
CA ASP A 30 16.94 -5.59 -10.52
C ASP A 30 15.50 -5.95 -10.97
N PRO A 31 15.24 -6.10 -12.28
CA PRO A 31 13.90 -6.35 -12.80
C PRO A 31 13.37 -7.76 -12.56
N LEU A 32 14.23 -8.70 -12.16
CA LEU A 32 13.96 -10.13 -12.14
C LEU A 32 13.79 -10.71 -10.74
N ASP A 33 14.55 -10.20 -9.76
CA ASP A 33 14.65 -10.86 -8.46
C ASP A 33 14.49 -9.91 -7.27
N ALA A 34 13.36 -10.08 -6.58
CA ALA A 34 13.06 -9.36 -5.35
C ALA A 34 14.07 -9.67 -4.23
N MET A 35 14.62 -10.88 -4.14
CA MET A 35 15.62 -11.23 -3.12
C MET A 35 16.95 -10.54 -3.39
N HIS A 36 17.29 -10.34 -4.66
CA HIS A 36 18.47 -9.57 -5.05
C HIS A 36 18.32 -8.11 -4.63
N ARG A 37 17.14 -7.51 -4.86
CA ARG A 37 16.80 -6.16 -4.38
C ARG A 37 16.86 -6.04 -2.86
N ILE A 38 16.30 -6.99 -2.11
CA ILE A 38 16.40 -7.03 -0.63
C ILE A 38 17.85 -7.13 -0.17
N SER A 39 18.66 -7.96 -0.82
CA SER A 39 20.08 -8.10 -0.48
C SER A 39 20.82 -6.77 -0.68
N ALA A 40 20.50 -6.03 -1.75
CA ALA A 40 21.04 -4.69 -2.00
C ALA A 40 20.64 -3.69 -0.90
N ILE A 41 19.37 -3.71 -0.44
CA ILE A 41 18.90 -2.88 0.68
C ILE A 41 19.77 -3.09 1.92
N HIS A 42 19.97 -4.35 2.32
CA HIS A 42 20.78 -4.66 3.51
C HIS A 42 22.25 -4.31 3.33
N ALA A 43 22.79 -4.41 2.11
CA ALA A 43 24.16 -3.99 1.80
C ALA A 43 24.36 -2.48 1.88
N LEU A 44 23.38 -1.70 1.41
CA LEU A 44 23.42 -0.23 1.44
C LEU A 44 23.48 0.32 2.88
N LEU A 45 22.88 -0.36 3.86
CA LEU A 45 22.98 0.00 5.29
C LEU A 45 24.42 -0.12 5.84
N ARG A 46 25.27 -0.92 5.21
CA ARG A 46 26.65 -1.20 5.67
C ARG A 46 27.71 -0.37 4.94
N CYS A 47 27.32 0.39 3.92
CA CYS A 47 28.21 1.11 3.01
C CYS A 47 28.13 2.63 3.21
N ASN A 48 28.99 3.38 2.51
CA ASN A 48 28.78 4.82 2.35
C ASN A 48 27.40 5.07 1.73
N ASN A 49 26.68 6.07 2.22
CA ASN A 49 25.24 6.21 2.01
C ASN A 49 24.85 7.41 1.14
N GLU A 50 25.77 7.96 0.36
CA GLU A 50 25.47 9.08 -0.54
C GLU A 50 24.42 8.65 -1.59
N GLY A 51 23.29 9.37 -1.63
CA GLY A 51 22.17 9.09 -2.53
C GLY A 51 21.33 7.84 -2.20
N SER A 52 21.77 7.01 -1.24
CA SER A 52 21.05 5.81 -0.82
C SER A 52 19.69 6.10 -0.18
N PRO A 53 19.50 7.14 0.67
CA PRO A 53 18.19 7.47 1.19
C PRO A 53 17.15 7.76 0.11
N GLU A 54 17.51 8.53 -0.92
CA GLU A 54 16.64 8.81 -2.06
C GLU A 54 16.26 7.54 -2.83
N MET A 55 17.22 6.63 -3.02
CA MET A 55 16.98 5.35 -3.70
C MET A 55 16.09 4.42 -2.88
N LEU A 56 16.29 4.32 -1.57
CA LEU A 56 15.43 3.54 -0.68
C LEU A 56 14.00 4.11 -0.64
N ALA A 57 13.85 5.43 -0.57
CA ALA A 57 12.54 6.08 -0.64
C ALA A 57 11.79 5.81 -1.95
N ARG A 58 12.49 5.76 -3.10
CA ARG A 58 11.88 5.34 -4.37
C ARG A 58 11.50 3.86 -4.36
N ALA A 59 12.30 2.99 -3.77
CA ALA A 59 11.96 1.57 -3.62
C ALA A 59 10.69 1.37 -2.78
N VAL A 60 10.53 2.14 -1.69
CA VAL A 60 9.30 2.16 -0.88
C VAL A 60 8.07 2.51 -1.73
N LEU A 61 8.19 3.49 -2.62
CA LEU A 61 7.07 4.03 -3.38
C LEU A 61 6.77 3.27 -4.68
N HIS A 62 7.75 2.60 -5.28
CA HIS A 62 7.65 2.09 -6.65
C HIS A 62 8.04 0.62 -6.85
N ASP A 63 8.64 -0.05 -5.86
CA ASP A 63 8.96 -1.45 -6.07
C ASP A 63 7.68 -2.28 -6.25
N PRO A 64 7.59 -3.17 -7.25
CA PRO A 64 6.40 -3.99 -7.45
C PRO A 64 6.22 -5.09 -6.39
N ASP A 65 7.25 -5.37 -5.59
CA ASP A 65 7.21 -6.38 -4.54
C ASP A 65 7.03 -5.74 -3.15
N GLU A 66 5.93 -6.05 -2.47
CA GLU A 66 5.58 -5.49 -1.16
C GLU A 66 6.63 -5.77 -0.09
N ASN A 67 7.33 -6.91 -0.16
CA ASN A 67 8.37 -7.23 0.80
C ASN A 67 9.62 -6.34 0.57
N VAL A 68 9.95 -6.05 -0.69
CA VAL A 68 11.02 -5.10 -1.02
C VAL A 68 10.65 -3.71 -0.52
N GLN A 69 9.41 -3.25 -0.72
CA GLN A 69 8.93 -1.96 -0.20
C GLN A 69 9.09 -1.87 1.31
N GLN A 70 8.65 -2.91 2.05
CA GLN A 70 8.74 -2.94 3.51
C GLN A 70 10.19 -2.94 4.02
N GLN A 71 11.07 -3.73 3.39
CA GLN A 71 12.49 -3.76 3.76
C GLN A 71 13.16 -2.41 3.46
N ALA A 72 12.81 -1.77 2.34
CA ALA A 72 13.34 -0.46 1.97
C ALA A 72 12.88 0.62 2.95
N TYR A 73 11.63 0.55 3.42
CA TYR A 73 11.09 1.43 4.44
C TYR A 73 11.91 1.29 5.72
N GLN A 74 12.04 0.07 6.25
CA GLN A 74 12.83 -0.16 7.48
C GLN A 74 14.27 0.35 7.36
N ALA A 75 14.94 0.05 6.24
CA ALA A 75 16.30 0.51 5.99
C ALA A 75 16.40 2.04 5.88
N LEU A 76 15.41 2.71 5.29
CA LEU A 76 15.40 4.16 5.20
C LEU A 76 15.36 4.82 6.59
N TYR A 77 14.51 4.30 7.48
CA TYR A 77 14.36 4.83 8.84
C TYR A 77 15.61 4.56 9.67
N GLU A 78 16.18 3.35 9.56
CA GLU A 78 17.47 3.03 10.18
C GLU A 78 18.60 3.96 9.69
N MET A 79 18.61 4.31 8.40
CA MET A 79 19.68 5.09 7.77
C MET A 79 19.66 6.58 8.12
N ILE A 80 18.48 7.21 8.12
CA ILE A 80 18.38 8.68 8.26
C ILE A 80 17.49 9.16 9.41
N GLY A 81 16.82 8.24 10.10
CA GLY A 81 15.89 8.53 11.17
C GLY A 81 14.52 8.99 10.67
N ASP A 82 13.53 8.76 11.51
CA ASP A 82 12.10 8.85 11.24
C ASP A 82 11.66 10.14 10.56
N GLU A 83 11.91 11.28 11.20
CA GLU A 83 11.46 12.59 10.71
C GLU A 83 12.02 12.90 9.30
N LYS A 84 13.27 12.51 9.05
CA LYS A 84 13.91 12.75 7.75
C LYS A 84 13.41 11.76 6.69
N ALA A 85 13.13 10.53 7.09
CA ALA A 85 12.56 9.50 6.21
C ALA A 85 11.16 9.90 5.73
N GLU A 86 10.28 10.31 6.64
CA GLU A 86 8.93 10.81 6.33
C GLU A 86 8.98 12.02 5.38
N ALA A 87 9.77 13.03 5.73
CA ALA A 87 9.92 14.23 4.90
C ALA A 87 10.47 13.91 3.50
N LEU A 88 11.34 12.90 3.39
CA LEU A 88 11.88 12.46 2.10
C LEU A 88 10.84 11.69 1.28
N LEU A 89 10.07 10.80 1.92
CA LEU A 89 8.99 10.06 1.27
C LEU A 89 7.91 11.01 0.75
N GLU A 90 7.50 12.01 1.54
CA GLU A 90 6.54 13.03 1.12
C GLU A 90 7.08 13.82 -0.09
N LYS A 91 8.34 14.28 0.00
CA LYS A 91 9.00 15.03 -1.07
C LYS A 91 9.08 14.23 -2.37
N ILE A 92 9.51 12.97 -2.31
CA ILE A 92 9.64 12.11 -3.49
C ILE A 92 8.26 11.75 -4.04
N GLY A 93 7.31 11.39 -3.18
CA GLY A 93 5.93 11.13 -3.58
C GLY A 93 5.30 12.33 -4.31
N ALA A 94 5.53 13.55 -3.81
CA ALA A 94 5.04 14.78 -4.44
C ALA A 94 5.68 15.05 -5.81
N LEU A 95 6.98 14.78 -5.98
CA LEU A 95 7.68 14.94 -7.27
C LEU A 95 7.16 13.98 -8.35
N ILE A 96 6.57 12.86 -7.94
CA ILE A 96 6.22 11.75 -8.84
C ILE A 96 4.73 11.75 -9.20
N MET A 97 3.89 12.54 -8.52
CA MET A 97 2.48 12.74 -8.91
C MET A 97 2.31 13.28 -10.35
N ASP A 98 3.38 13.80 -10.97
CA ASP A 98 3.39 14.34 -12.32
C ASP A 98 4.03 13.42 -13.40
N GLY A 99 4.47 12.19 -13.07
CA GLY A 99 5.08 11.30 -14.08
C GLY A 99 5.16 9.82 -13.69
N GLU A 100 5.13 8.93 -14.70
CA GLU A 100 5.40 7.49 -14.52
C GLU A 100 6.92 7.27 -14.40
N GLU A 101 7.41 6.90 -13.22
CA GLU A 101 8.81 6.50 -13.03
C GLU A 101 9.00 5.02 -13.42
N GLN A 102 9.87 4.75 -14.38
CA GLN A 102 10.35 3.40 -14.65
C GLN A 102 11.38 3.00 -13.59
N TRP A 103 10.88 2.50 -12.45
CA TRP A 103 11.70 2.15 -11.30
C TRP A 103 12.65 0.99 -11.60
N LEU A 104 12.18 -0.14 -12.13
CA LEU A 104 13.05 -1.28 -12.44
C LEU A 104 13.89 -1.02 -13.70
N LEU A 105 15.18 -1.42 -13.66
CA LEU A 105 16.10 -1.35 -14.80
C LEU A 105 15.83 -2.51 -15.77
N VAL A 106 14.71 -2.43 -16.48
CA VAL A 106 14.29 -3.42 -17.48
C VAL A 106 15.08 -3.19 -18.78
N PRO A 107 15.90 -4.15 -19.26
CA PRO A 107 16.62 -4.01 -20.53
C PRO A 107 15.67 -3.97 -21.75
N ASP A 108 16.05 -3.30 -22.84
CA ASP A 108 15.20 -3.17 -24.05
C ASP A 108 14.82 -4.52 -24.71
N TYR A 109 15.56 -5.60 -24.45
CA TYR A 109 15.23 -6.95 -24.95
C TYR A 109 14.30 -7.73 -24.02
N PHE A 110 13.90 -7.14 -22.89
CA PHE A 110 13.04 -7.75 -21.89
C PHE A 110 11.55 -7.66 -22.26
N ASP A 111 11.16 -6.74 -23.16
CA ASP A 111 9.78 -6.58 -23.63
C ASP A 111 9.17 -7.89 -24.18
N GLU A 112 9.97 -8.68 -24.91
CA GLU A 112 9.56 -10.01 -25.41
C GLU A 112 9.35 -11.03 -24.28
N TYR A 113 10.04 -10.88 -23.15
CA TYR A 113 9.93 -11.74 -21.97
C TYR A 113 8.79 -11.28 -21.05
N GLN A 114 8.56 -9.96 -20.97
CA GLN A 114 7.59 -9.33 -20.11
C GLN A 114 6.14 -9.64 -20.54
N HIS A 115 5.84 -9.65 -21.84
CA HIS A 115 4.52 -10.09 -22.34
C HIS A 115 4.18 -11.55 -21.98
N SER A 116 5.18 -12.40 -21.74
CA SER A 116 4.96 -13.78 -21.30
C SER A 116 4.67 -13.89 -19.79
N LEU A 117 5.13 -12.92 -19.00
CA LEU A 117 4.96 -12.85 -17.54
C LEU A 117 3.79 -11.95 -17.09
N GLU A 118 3.46 -10.90 -17.86
CA GLU A 118 2.31 -10.00 -17.61
C GLU A 118 0.97 -10.76 -17.70
N ASN A 119 0.89 -11.78 -18.54
CA ASN A 119 -0.27 -12.69 -18.60
C ASN A 119 -0.43 -13.55 -17.32
N ILE A 120 0.56 -13.57 -16.44
CA ILE A 120 0.58 -14.39 -15.21
C ILE A 120 0.33 -13.53 -13.95
N LYS A 121 0.50 -12.21 -14.00
CA LYS A 121 0.45 -11.30 -12.83
C LYS A 121 -0.52 -10.13 -12.96
N GLN A 122 -1.62 -10.29 -13.67
CA GLN A 122 -2.71 -9.32 -13.57
C GLN A 122 -3.57 -9.59 -12.32
N ASP A 123 -3.06 -9.16 -11.16
CA ASP A 123 -3.84 -8.92 -9.94
C ASP A 123 -4.69 -7.64 -10.09
N VAL A 124 -5.37 -7.50 -11.23
CA VAL A 124 -6.46 -6.55 -11.37
C VAL A 124 -7.69 -7.20 -10.78
N SER A 125 -8.36 -6.48 -9.88
CA SER A 125 -9.71 -6.84 -9.48
C SER A 125 -10.56 -7.12 -10.73
N PRO A 126 -11.58 -8.00 -10.67
CA PRO A 126 -12.52 -8.24 -11.78
C PRO A 126 -13.16 -6.96 -12.36
N PHE A 127 -13.05 -5.83 -11.64
CA PHE A 127 -13.55 -4.52 -12.00
C PHE A 127 -12.48 -3.55 -12.55
N GLY A 128 -11.23 -4.00 -12.74
CA GLY A 128 -10.14 -3.18 -13.26
C GLY A 128 -9.59 -2.14 -12.28
N ILE A 129 -9.89 -2.27 -10.98
CA ILE A 129 -9.38 -1.37 -9.94
C ILE A 129 -7.98 -1.84 -9.55
N ASN A 130 -7.00 -0.95 -9.57
CA ASN A 130 -5.64 -1.27 -9.10
C ASN A 130 -5.62 -1.50 -7.58
N LYS A 131 -4.58 -2.18 -7.07
CA LYS A 131 -4.49 -2.57 -5.67
C LYS A 131 -4.35 -1.38 -4.71
N ALA A 132 -3.59 -0.35 -5.09
CA ALA A 132 -3.39 0.85 -4.27
C ALA A 132 -4.70 1.60 -4.01
N ASP A 133 -5.55 1.73 -5.03
CA ASP A 133 -6.87 2.37 -4.92
C ASP A 133 -7.84 1.51 -4.10
N GLN A 134 -7.72 0.18 -4.14
CA GLN A 134 -8.46 -0.71 -3.25
C GLN A 134 -8.05 -0.49 -1.78
N ILE A 135 -6.74 -0.42 -1.49
CA ILE A 135 -6.22 -0.18 -0.13
C ILE A 135 -6.71 1.18 0.39
N ARG A 136 -6.55 2.25 -0.41
CA ARG A 136 -7.07 3.59 -0.06
C ARG A 136 -8.58 3.60 0.18
N GLY A 137 -9.34 2.91 -0.68
CA GLY A 137 -10.78 2.77 -0.53
C GLY A 137 -11.19 2.08 0.77
N LEU A 138 -10.47 1.02 1.16
CA LEU A 138 -10.70 0.29 2.41
C LEU A 138 -10.32 1.13 3.64
N ILE A 139 -9.23 1.90 3.60
CA ILE A 139 -8.86 2.84 4.66
C ILE A 139 -9.96 3.90 4.84
N ASN A 140 -10.44 4.50 3.75
CA ASN A 140 -11.53 5.48 3.81
C ASN A 140 -12.84 4.88 4.36
N LEU A 141 -13.16 3.65 3.95
CA LEU A 141 -14.32 2.91 4.46
C LEU A 141 -14.18 2.66 5.97
N PHE A 142 -12.98 2.31 6.44
CA PHE A 142 -12.69 2.13 7.86
C PHE A 142 -12.96 3.41 8.65
N THR A 143 -12.41 4.55 8.21
CA THR A 143 -12.55 5.85 8.89
C THR A 143 -14.00 6.29 9.04
N GLY A 144 -14.87 5.94 8.08
CA GLY A 144 -16.30 6.25 8.13
C GLY A 144 -17.17 5.24 8.90
N GLU A 145 -16.64 4.06 9.26
CA GLU A 145 -17.44 2.96 9.78
C GLU A 145 -17.56 2.98 11.32
N ARG A 146 -18.79 3.10 11.81
CA ARG A 146 -19.06 3.22 13.26
C ARG A 146 -19.17 1.88 13.96
N ILE A 147 -19.49 0.81 13.24
CA ILE A 147 -19.76 -0.52 13.80
C ILE A 147 -18.42 -1.28 13.98
N PRO A 148 -18.01 -1.61 15.23
CA PRO A 148 -16.72 -2.27 15.50
C PRO A 148 -16.50 -3.57 14.72
N GLN A 149 -17.54 -4.39 14.59
CA GLN A 149 -17.44 -5.68 13.88
C GLN A 149 -17.15 -5.50 12.39
N LYS A 150 -17.69 -4.43 11.77
CA LYS A 150 -17.39 -4.10 10.38
C LYS A 150 -15.99 -3.52 10.23
N ARG A 151 -15.54 -2.70 11.18
CA ARG A 151 -14.15 -2.23 11.24
C ARG A 151 -13.16 -3.40 11.31
N VAL A 152 -13.42 -4.41 12.15
CA VAL A 152 -12.64 -5.67 12.18
C VAL A 152 -12.64 -6.38 10.82
N ALA A 153 -13.77 -6.47 10.14
CA ALA A 153 -13.83 -7.10 8.81
C ALA A 153 -13.01 -6.33 7.76
N ILE A 154 -13.00 -5.00 7.83
CA ILE A 154 -12.18 -4.15 6.95
C ILE A 154 -10.70 -4.36 7.25
N ILE A 155 -10.29 -4.37 8.53
CA ILE A 155 -8.91 -4.67 8.94
C ILE A 155 -8.47 -6.05 8.42
N ASN A 156 -9.31 -7.08 8.54
CA ASN A 156 -8.99 -8.41 8.02
C ASN A 156 -8.79 -8.43 6.50
N THR A 157 -9.50 -7.56 5.78
CA THR A 157 -9.36 -7.43 4.32
C THR A 157 -8.07 -6.69 3.97
N LEU A 158 -7.79 -5.58 4.66
CA LEU A 158 -6.51 -4.87 4.55
C LEU A 158 -5.33 -5.81 4.83
N ALA A 159 -5.45 -6.62 5.89
CA ALA A 159 -4.44 -7.59 6.32
C ALA A 159 -4.21 -8.77 5.34
N GLN A 160 -4.82 -8.77 4.16
CA GLN A 160 -4.46 -9.68 3.07
C GLN A 160 -3.30 -9.17 2.21
N SER A 161 -2.99 -7.87 2.28
CA SER A 161 -1.84 -7.26 1.61
C SER A 161 -0.69 -7.06 2.59
N ASN A 162 0.54 -7.27 2.12
CA ASN A 162 1.77 -7.01 2.86
C ASN A 162 2.32 -5.60 2.56
N ASP A 163 1.55 -4.75 1.88
CA ASP A 163 1.91 -3.35 1.60
C ASP A 163 2.22 -2.62 2.92
N PHE A 164 3.30 -1.83 2.94
CA PHE A 164 3.73 -1.14 4.14
C PHE A 164 2.69 -0.12 4.64
N ASN A 165 1.94 0.52 3.72
CA ASN A 165 0.86 1.44 4.06
C ASN A 165 -0.27 0.73 4.81
N VAL A 166 -0.47 -0.57 4.55
CA VAL A 166 -1.43 -1.38 5.31
C VAL A 166 -0.94 -1.59 6.74
N ASN A 167 0.35 -1.84 6.95
CA ASN A 167 0.91 -1.99 8.30
C ASN A 167 0.81 -0.68 9.10
N ASP A 168 1.16 0.46 8.50
CA ASP A 168 0.97 1.79 9.12
C ASP A 168 -0.51 2.04 9.46
N ALA A 169 -1.42 1.79 8.52
CA ALA A 169 -2.85 1.99 8.75
C ALA A 169 -3.38 1.11 9.90
N ILE A 170 -3.00 -0.18 9.94
CA ILE A 170 -3.40 -1.09 11.02
C ILE A 170 -2.75 -0.68 12.35
N ALA A 171 -1.51 -0.17 12.35
CA ALA A 171 -0.84 0.30 13.57
C ALA A 171 -1.55 1.51 14.17
N ARG A 172 -1.93 2.49 13.35
CA ARG A 172 -2.74 3.63 13.80
C ARG A 172 -4.06 3.17 14.42
N VAL A 173 -4.70 2.15 13.84
CA VAL A 173 -5.91 1.55 14.43
C VAL A 173 -5.61 0.88 15.77
N GLY A 174 -4.53 0.10 15.86
CA GLY A 174 -4.10 -0.54 17.11
C GLY A 174 -3.78 0.45 18.23
N LEU A 175 -3.27 1.62 17.88
CA LEU A 175 -2.92 2.69 18.82
C LEU A 175 -4.14 3.53 19.23
N PHE A 176 -5.00 3.90 18.26
CA PHE A 176 -5.94 5.01 18.45
C PHE A 176 -7.43 4.69 18.25
N ASP A 177 -7.84 3.49 17.81
CA ASP A 177 -9.29 3.20 17.66
C ASP A 177 -10.01 3.31 19.01
N ALA A 178 -11.21 3.90 19.05
CA ALA A 178 -11.96 4.07 20.29
C ALA A 178 -12.39 2.73 20.92
N ASP A 179 -12.65 1.71 20.10
CA ASP A 179 -13.11 0.40 20.54
C ASP A 179 -11.92 -0.51 20.90
N LYS A 180 -11.90 -0.98 22.16
CA LYS A 180 -10.82 -1.84 22.66
C LYS A 180 -10.68 -3.13 21.85
N GLN A 181 -11.77 -3.76 21.44
CA GLN A 181 -11.72 -5.00 20.68
C GLN A 181 -11.06 -4.78 19.32
N VAL A 182 -11.35 -3.65 18.67
CA VAL A 182 -10.74 -3.28 17.39
C VAL A 182 -9.23 -3.03 17.56
N ARG A 183 -8.82 -2.31 18.61
CA ARG A 183 -7.39 -2.09 18.92
C ARG A 183 -6.61 -3.38 19.13
N GLU A 184 -7.09 -4.25 20.02
CA GLU A 184 -6.42 -5.53 20.33
C GLU A 184 -6.35 -6.44 19.10
N HIS A 185 -7.40 -6.44 18.27
CA HIS A 185 -7.41 -7.22 17.02
C HIS A 185 -6.36 -6.72 16.02
N ALA A 186 -6.24 -5.41 15.84
CA ALA A 186 -5.21 -4.82 14.98
C ALA A 186 -3.79 -5.14 15.48
N LYS A 187 -3.54 -5.02 16.80
CA LYS A 187 -2.25 -5.39 17.40
C LYS A 187 -1.89 -6.85 17.18
N SER A 188 -2.84 -7.77 17.34
CA SER A 188 -2.60 -9.21 17.11
C SER A 188 -2.22 -9.53 15.65
N ILE A 189 -2.81 -8.82 14.68
CA ILE A 189 -2.42 -8.96 13.27
C ILE A 189 -0.98 -8.50 13.06
N LEU A 190 -0.61 -7.35 13.64
CA LEU A 190 0.75 -6.83 13.52
C LEU A 190 1.78 -7.70 14.25
N GLU A 191 1.44 -8.25 15.42
CA GLU A 191 2.27 -9.22 16.13
C GLU A 191 2.59 -10.43 15.27
N THR A 192 1.60 -10.94 14.53
CA THR A 192 1.78 -12.06 13.59
C THR A 192 2.74 -11.71 12.45
N ARG A 193 2.75 -10.44 12.01
CA ARG A 193 3.54 -9.96 10.86
C ARG A 193 4.97 -9.54 11.24
N LEU A 194 5.10 -8.84 12.36
CA LEU A 194 6.31 -8.12 12.75
C LEU A 194 7.07 -8.85 13.87
N GLY A 195 6.41 -9.75 14.61
CA GLY A 195 7.01 -10.51 15.70
C GLY A 195 7.66 -9.60 16.74
N GLU A 196 8.96 -9.82 16.99
CA GLU A 196 9.75 -9.06 17.97
C GLU A 196 9.89 -7.56 17.63
N ASN A 197 9.69 -7.17 16.36
CA ASN A 197 9.80 -5.77 15.93
C ASN A 197 8.50 -4.96 16.15
N LEU A 198 7.46 -5.57 16.71
CA LEU A 198 6.16 -4.92 16.88
C LEU A 198 6.26 -3.67 17.75
N ASP A 199 6.91 -3.77 18.90
CA ASP A 199 6.92 -2.68 19.89
C ASP A 199 7.64 -1.45 19.33
N ASP A 200 8.83 -1.64 18.76
CA ASP A 200 9.59 -0.58 18.10
C ASP A 200 8.80 0.06 16.95
N PHE A 201 8.09 -0.75 16.16
CA PHE A 201 7.24 -0.26 15.07
C PHE A 201 6.03 0.54 15.57
N LEU A 202 5.39 0.11 16.67
CA LEU A 202 4.26 0.84 17.26
C LEU A 202 4.71 2.15 17.92
N GLU A 203 5.85 2.14 18.61
CA GLU A 203 6.46 3.36 19.15
C GLU A 203 6.78 4.34 18.03
N HIS A 204 7.35 3.84 16.92
CA HIS A 204 7.59 4.61 15.72
C HIS A 204 6.32 5.28 15.19
N VAL A 205 5.26 4.50 14.93
CA VAL A 205 3.97 5.04 14.42
C VAL A 205 3.32 6.00 15.41
N TYR A 206 3.45 5.76 16.72
CA TYR A 206 2.95 6.68 17.74
C TYR A 206 3.65 8.04 17.68
N ASN A 207 4.97 8.05 17.48
CA ASN A 207 5.78 9.26 17.41
C ASN A 207 5.59 10.04 16.10
N THR A 208 5.29 9.37 14.98
CA THR A 208 5.07 10.00 13.67
C THR A 208 3.60 10.32 13.38
N ALA A 209 2.66 9.75 14.13
CA ALA A 209 1.27 10.12 14.03
C ALA A 209 1.06 11.56 14.53
N SER A 210 1.01 12.51 13.60
CA SER A 210 0.53 13.88 13.89
C SER A 210 -0.79 13.79 14.66
N PRO A 211 -0.93 14.48 15.81
CA PRO A 211 -2.00 14.22 16.75
C PRO A 211 -3.34 14.70 16.17
N PHE A 212 -4.10 13.77 15.58
CA PHE A 212 -5.53 13.92 15.44
C PHE A 212 -6.17 13.21 16.64
N ILE A 213 -6.62 14.04 17.59
CA ILE A 213 -7.49 13.75 18.73
C ILE A 213 -6.75 13.46 20.05
N THR A 214 -6.60 14.56 20.81
CA THR A 214 -6.73 14.72 22.28
C THR A 214 -6.57 13.48 23.15
N ASP A 215 -5.46 13.50 23.89
CA ASP A 215 -5.27 12.80 25.15
C ASP A 215 -6.51 12.95 26.08
N PRO A 216 -7.11 11.86 26.58
CA PRO A 216 -8.21 11.93 27.54
C PRO A 216 -7.75 12.13 29.00
N GLU A 217 -6.46 12.34 29.28
CA GLU A 217 -5.96 12.40 30.67
C GLU A 217 -5.38 13.75 31.15
N ASP A 218 -5.77 14.90 30.57
CA ASP A 218 -5.53 16.20 31.20
C ASP A 218 -6.83 16.86 31.66
N GLU A 219 -7.22 16.53 32.90
CA GLU A 219 -8.14 17.32 33.73
C GLU A 219 -7.47 18.64 34.12
N SER A 220 -7.67 19.70 33.34
CA SER A 220 -7.94 21.08 33.80
C SER A 220 -7.77 22.04 32.63
N ASP A 221 -8.88 22.57 32.17
CA ASP A 221 -9.09 24.01 31.98
C ASP A 221 -10.41 24.21 31.24
N GLU A 222 -11.46 24.34 32.04
CA GLU A 222 -12.77 24.87 31.65
C GLU A 222 -12.61 26.30 31.13
N ASP A 223 -12.03 26.54 29.94
CA ASP A 223 -12.01 27.91 29.36
C ASP A 223 -11.73 28.00 27.84
N VAL A 224 -11.92 26.94 27.05
CA VAL A 224 -11.75 26.99 25.57
C VAL A 224 -13.03 26.64 24.78
N MET A 225 -14.17 26.43 25.45
CA MET A 225 -15.41 25.96 24.82
C MET A 225 -16.40 27.05 24.36
N GLU A 226 -15.99 28.32 24.25
CA GLU A 226 -16.87 29.40 23.76
C GLU A 226 -16.64 29.87 22.31
N GLU A 227 -15.68 29.32 21.56
CA GLU A 227 -15.34 29.85 20.21
C GLU A 227 -15.52 28.86 19.03
N ILE A 228 -16.34 27.80 19.17
CA ILE A 228 -16.69 26.89 18.06
C ILE A 228 -18.22 26.71 17.94
N ASN A 229 -19.01 27.75 18.23
CA ASN A 229 -20.48 27.68 18.14
C ASN A 229 -21.10 28.58 17.06
N THR A 230 -20.34 29.01 16.04
CA THR A 230 -20.89 29.80 14.92
C THR A 230 -20.36 29.40 13.53
N ILE A 231 -20.20 28.10 13.25
CA ILE A 231 -20.16 27.63 11.86
C ILE A 231 -21.46 26.90 11.59
N GLU A 232 -22.37 27.58 10.90
CA GLU A 232 -23.60 27.01 10.36
C GLU A 232 -23.25 25.78 9.51
N ARG A 233 -23.80 24.63 9.90
CA ARG A 233 -23.87 23.42 9.08
C ARG A 233 -24.68 23.74 7.82
N ASP A 234 -24.01 23.89 6.69
CA ASP A 234 -24.66 23.87 5.39
C ASP A 234 -24.68 22.42 4.84
N ASP A 235 -25.65 21.64 5.32
CA ASP A 235 -25.93 20.27 4.89
C ASP A 235 -26.48 20.26 3.45
N ASN A 236 -25.61 20.22 2.43
CA ASN A 236 -26.06 20.20 1.04
C ASN A 236 -25.21 19.34 0.07
N PHE A 237 -24.74 18.18 0.53
CA PHE A 237 -24.21 17.15 -0.38
C PHE A 237 -25.34 16.37 -1.09
N SER A 238 -26.42 16.05 -0.34
CA SER A 238 -27.55 15.26 -0.82
C SER A 238 -28.36 15.93 -1.94
N THR A 239 -28.38 17.27 -2.00
CA THR A 239 -29.07 18.04 -3.04
C THR A 239 -28.30 18.14 -4.35
N ARG A 240 -26.99 17.84 -4.35
CA ARG A 240 -26.17 17.82 -5.57
C ARG A 240 -26.34 16.52 -6.37
N ILE A 241 -26.55 15.38 -5.70
CA ILE A 241 -26.74 14.09 -6.38
C ILE A 241 -28.11 14.00 -7.07
N ASN A 242 -29.14 14.66 -6.53
CA ASN A 242 -30.49 14.63 -7.07
C ASN A 242 -30.74 15.57 -8.27
N LYS A 243 -29.69 16.26 -8.77
CA LYS A 243 -29.76 17.21 -9.89
C LYS A 243 -29.14 16.70 -11.19
N GLN A 244 -28.64 15.48 -11.24
CA GLN A 244 -28.18 14.87 -12.49
C GLN A 244 -29.39 14.36 -13.29
N GLU A 245 -29.55 14.85 -14.52
CA GLU A 245 -30.56 14.33 -15.45
C GLU A 245 -30.24 12.87 -15.83
N PRO A 246 -31.24 12.00 -15.95
CA PRO A 246 -31.02 10.58 -16.20
C PRO A 246 -30.50 10.36 -17.63
N VAL A 247 -29.27 9.85 -17.75
CA VAL A 247 -28.70 9.45 -19.04
C VAL A 247 -29.10 8.00 -19.33
N VAL A 248 -30.21 7.79 -20.06
CA VAL A 248 -30.39 6.55 -20.85
C VAL A 248 -31.17 6.82 -22.14
N SER A 249 -30.54 6.50 -23.27
CA SER A 249 -31.10 5.95 -24.53
C SER A 249 -29.99 6.09 -25.59
N GLU A 250 -29.50 5.11 -26.35
CA GLU A 250 -29.89 3.73 -26.67
C GLU A 250 -28.68 3.10 -27.39
N GLY A 251 -28.52 1.77 -27.34
CA GLY A 251 -27.58 1.06 -28.21
C GLY A 251 -26.94 -0.24 -27.70
N SER A 252 -27.57 -0.98 -26.78
CA SER A 252 -27.09 -2.32 -26.40
C SER A 252 -28.04 -3.38 -26.95
N VAL A 253 -27.64 -4.03 -28.04
CA VAL A 253 -28.31 -5.24 -28.51
C VAL A 253 -27.82 -6.38 -27.63
N ILE A 254 -28.50 -6.62 -26.51
CA ILE A 254 -28.22 -7.79 -25.66
C ILE A 254 -28.56 -9.03 -26.49
N ASN A 255 -27.54 -9.78 -26.87
CA ASN A 255 -27.66 -11.00 -27.65
C ASN A 255 -28.51 -12.02 -26.86
N PRO A 256 -29.63 -12.54 -27.41
CA PRO A 256 -30.54 -13.44 -26.71
C PRO A 256 -29.86 -14.73 -26.18
N PHE A 257 -28.70 -15.10 -26.73
CA PHE A 257 -27.89 -16.21 -26.21
C PHE A 257 -27.33 -15.96 -24.79
N VAL A 258 -27.06 -14.69 -24.41
CA VAL A 258 -26.56 -14.33 -23.06
C VAL A 258 -27.66 -14.50 -22.02
N ILE A 259 -28.90 -14.15 -22.37
CA ILE A 259 -30.07 -14.32 -21.49
C ILE A 259 -30.37 -15.81 -21.30
N MET A 260 -30.27 -16.60 -22.38
CA MET A 260 -30.48 -18.05 -22.31
C MET A 260 -29.38 -18.76 -21.51
N ALA A 261 -28.11 -18.33 -21.62
CA ALA A 261 -27.01 -18.88 -20.83
C ALA A 261 -27.20 -18.61 -19.32
N GLY A 262 -27.64 -17.41 -18.95
CA GLY A 262 -27.95 -17.06 -17.56
C GLY A 262 -29.07 -17.93 -16.96
N LEU A 263 -30.13 -18.20 -17.73
CA LEU A 263 -31.25 -19.03 -17.28
C LEU A 263 -30.88 -20.51 -17.11
N VAL A 264 -29.99 -21.04 -17.95
CA VAL A 264 -29.52 -22.43 -17.85
C VAL A 264 -28.65 -22.62 -16.60
N ILE A 265 -27.76 -21.66 -16.31
CA ILE A 265 -26.92 -21.69 -15.09
C ILE A 265 -27.81 -21.64 -13.84
N LEU A 266 -28.83 -20.79 -13.83
CA LEU A 266 -29.76 -20.65 -12.71
C LEU A 266 -30.58 -21.94 -12.49
N ALA A 267 -30.99 -22.62 -13.56
CA ALA A 267 -31.69 -23.91 -13.47
C ALA A 267 -30.79 -25.05 -12.97
N ILE A 268 -29.51 -25.07 -13.36
CA ILE A 268 -28.54 -26.07 -12.87
C ILE A 268 -28.26 -25.87 -11.37
N VAL A 269 -28.07 -24.61 -10.94
CA VAL A 269 -27.89 -24.28 -9.51
C VAL A 269 -29.12 -24.67 -8.70
N PHE A 270 -30.32 -24.39 -9.21
CA PHE A 270 -31.56 -24.76 -8.52
C PHE A 270 -31.77 -26.28 -8.44
N PHE A 271 -31.39 -27.02 -9.49
CA PHE A 271 -31.43 -28.48 -9.51
C PHE A 271 -30.43 -29.12 -8.52
N LEU A 272 -29.25 -28.52 -8.34
CA LEU A 272 -28.24 -28.99 -7.39
C LEU A 272 -28.59 -28.70 -5.93
N ILE A 273 -29.37 -27.64 -5.66
CA ILE A 273 -29.82 -27.29 -4.30
C ILE A 273 -31.00 -28.15 -3.83
N LEU A 274 -31.81 -28.67 -4.77
CA LEU A 274 -33.02 -29.46 -4.48
C LEU A 274 -32.78 -30.98 -4.41
N ARG A 275 -31.54 -31.44 -4.44
CA ARG A 275 -31.16 -32.86 -4.33
C ARG A 275 -30.36 -33.12 -3.06
#